data_AF-A0A4Z2HYS6-F1
#
_entry.id   AF-A0A4Z2HYS6-F1
#
_cell.length_a   1.000
_cell.length_b   1.000
_cell.length_c   1.000
_cell.angle_alpha   90.00
_cell.angle_beta   90.00
_cell.angle_gamma   90.00
#
_symmetry.space_group_name_H-M   'P 1'
#
loop_
_entity.id
_entity.type
_entity.pdbx_description
1 polymer ?
#
loop_
_entity_poly.entity_id
_entity_poly.type
_entity_poly.pdbx_seq_one_letter_code
_entity_poly.pdbx_strand_id
1 'polypeptide(L)'
;MNILSYLILSYFHRPSLPLPLAPPSRFQGKDRCVCGDVGVTEQYSQLQWGTFTEEVLDSLYNTAPISMHCNQSSARLFPGEWDEQPVPVVTSILEKPRYPCEGGARPTGPPLTPAV
;
A
#
# COMPACT_ATOMS: atom_id res chain seq x y z
N MET A 1 17.70 -20.01 20.91
CA MET A 1 17.36 -19.34 19.62
C MET A 1 16.03 -18.64 19.82
N ASN A 2 16.06 -17.31 19.95
CA ASN A 2 14.94 -16.51 20.42
C ASN A 2 13.97 -16.17 19.27
N ILE A 3 12.69 -16.37 19.52
CA ILE A 3 11.52 -16.16 18.63
C ILE A 3 11.30 -14.67 18.26
N LEU A 4 12.12 -13.74 18.78
CA LEU A 4 11.94 -12.30 18.65
C LEU A 4 12.62 -11.64 17.42
N SER A 5 13.23 -12.42 16.51
CA SER A 5 14.07 -11.84 15.43
C SER A 5 13.36 -11.54 14.10
N TYR A 6 12.09 -11.87 13.94
CA TYR A 6 11.41 -11.79 12.64
C TYR A 6 10.24 -10.80 12.66
N LEU A 7 10.54 -9.53 12.93
CA LEU A 7 9.68 -8.45 12.46
C LEU A 7 10.03 -8.21 10.98
N ILE A 8 9.31 -8.90 10.08
CA ILE A 8 9.32 -8.53 8.66
C ILE A 8 8.58 -7.20 8.58
N LEU A 9 9.33 -6.10 8.55
CA LEU A 9 8.80 -4.81 8.14
C LEU A 9 8.72 -4.82 6.62
N SER A 10 7.62 -5.38 6.09
CA SER A 10 7.29 -5.30 4.67
C SER A 10 6.90 -3.85 4.35
N TYR A 11 7.89 -3.04 3.98
CA TYR A 11 7.60 -1.75 3.36
C TYR A 11 7.50 -1.97 1.85
N PHE A 12 6.29 -1.83 1.30
CA PHE A 12 6.11 -1.69 -0.15
C PHE A 12 6.63 -0.31 -0.54
N HIS A 13 7.84 -0.24 -1.08
CA HIS A 13 8.35 0.96 -1.69
C HIS A 13 8.40 0.71 -3.19
N ARG A 14 7.49 1.35 -3.93
CA ARG A 14 7.57 1.30 -5.38
C ARG A 14 8.85 1.98 -5.82
N PRO A 15 9.58 1.39 -6.77
CA PRO A 15 10.83 1.95 -7.20
C PRO A 15 10.57 3.34 -7.76
N SER A 16 11.38 4.29 -7.30
CA SER A 16 11.63 5.58 -7.96
C SER A 16 12.34 5.41 -9.31
N LEU A 17 12.23 4.24 -9.96
CA LEU A 17 12.71 4.05 -11.31
C LEU A 17 11.71 4.66 -12.29
N PRO A 18 12.20 5.26 -13.39
CA PRO A 18 11.37 5.70 -14.48
C PRO A 18 10.88 4.45 -15.22
N LEU A 19 9.88 3.76 -14.65
CA LEU A 19 8.96 3.00 -15.48
C LEU A 19 8.50 3.95 -16.59
N PRO A 20 8.35 3.49 -17.84
CA PRO A 20 7.77 4.29 -18.89
C PRO A 20 6.29 4.45 -18.56
N LEU A 21 5.99 5.28 -17.56
CA LEU A 21 4.80 6.10 -17.56
C LEU A 21 4.92 6.82 -18.90
N ALA A 22 4.30 6.28 -19.95
CA ALA A 22 3.78 7.15 -20.98
C ALA A 22 3.00 8.20 -20.19
N PRO A 23 3.53 9.42 -20.06
CA PRO A 23 3.02 10.32 -19.05
C PRO A 23 1.54 10.56 -19.36
N PRO A 24 0.67 10.80 -18.36
CA PRO A 24 -0.63 11.42 -18.66
C PRO A 24 -0.44 12.69 -19.52
N SER A 25 0.73 13.34 -19.41
CA SER A 25 1.18 14.46 -20.22
C SER A 25 1.23 14.20 -21.73
N ARG A 26 1.47 12.96 -22.19
CA ARG A 26 1.42 12.60 -23.62
C ARG A 26 -0.02 12.62 -24.14
N PHE A 27 -0.98 12.25 -23.28
CA PHE A 27 -2.41 12.33 -23.59
C PHE A 27 -2.97 13.75 -23.44
N GLN A 28 -2.26 14.66 -22.78
CA GLN A 28 -2.60 16.08 -22.64
C GLN A 28 -2.03 16.97 -23.77
N GLY A 29 -1.57 16.38 -24.88
CA GLY A 29 -1.12 17.13 -26.08
C GLY A 29 0.17 17.91 -25.88
N LYS A 30 0.98 17.60 -24.87
CA LYS A 30 2.34 18.14 -24.70
C LYS A 30 3.34 17.07 -25.11
N ASP A 31 3.75 17.12 -26.38
CA ASP A 31 4.70 16.18 -27.02
C ASP A 31 6.14 16.35 -26.50
N ARG A 32 6.38 16.09 -25.21
CA ARG A 32 7.72 16.08 -24.62
C ARG A 32 7.96 14.75 -23.95
N CYS A 33 8.98 14.01 -24.41
CA CYS A 33 9.53 12.87 -23.68
C CYS A 33 10.04 13.40 -22.33
N VAL A 34 9.36 13.03 -21.24
CA VAL A 34 9.81 13.35 -19.88
C VAL A 34 10.84 12.29 -19.50
N CYS A 35 12.08 12.45 -19.94
CA CYS A 35 13.23 11.70 -19.46
C CYS A 35 13.96 12.51 -18.38
N GLY A 36 13.21 13.00 -17.38
CA GLY A 36 13.71 13.98 -16.42
C GLY A 36 14.16 13.33 -15.12
N ASP A 37 15.38 13.68 -14.68
CA ASP A 37 15.93 13.58 -13.31
C ASP A 37 15.15 14.46 -12.29
N VAL A 38 13.86 14.64 -12.50
CA VAL A 38 13.00 15.47 -11.64
C VAL A 38 12.49 14.58 -10.51
N GLY A 39 12.60 15.06 -9.28
CA GLY A 39 12.17 14.31 -8.11
C GLY A 39 10.68 13.93 -8.20
N VAL A 40 10.33 12.74 -7.69
CA VAL A 40 8.96 12.21 -7.75
C VAL A 40 7.93 13.21 -7.23
N THR A 41 8.22 13.90 -6.12
CA THR A 41 7.31 14.91 -5.54
C THR A 41 7.01 16.05 -6.51
N GLU A 42 8.02 16.53 -7.24
CA GLU A 42 7.86 17.61 -8.21
C GLU A 42 7.13 17.13 -9.47
N GLN A 43 7.31 15.88 -9.87
CA GLN A 43 6.50 15.30 -10.94
C GLN A 43 5.02 15.25 -10.55
N TYR A 44 4.69 14.82 -9.32
CA TYR A 44 3.30 14.76 -8.85
C TYR A 44 2.65 16.15 -8.71
N SER A 45 3.41 17.20 -8.36
CA SER A 45 2.86 18.57 -8.24
C SER A 45 2.53 19.22 -9.58
N GLN A 46 3.18 18.78 -10.67
CA GLN A 46 2.94 19.28 -12.02
C GLN A 46 1.72 18.61 -12.70
N LEU A 47 1.18 17.54 -12.13
CA LEU A 47 0.02 16.83 -12.68
C LEU A 47 -1.27 17.62 -12.44
N GLN A 48 -2.12 17.62 -13.46
CA GLN A 48 -3.52 18.03 -13.30
C GLN A 48 -4.33 16.82 -12.83
N TRP A 49 -4.84 16.90 -11.61
CA TRP A 49 -5.67 15.86 -11.01
C TRP A 49 -7.09 15.93 -11.54
N GLY A 50 -7.57 14.81 -12.04
CA GLY A 50 -8.92 14.62 -12.57
C GLY A 50 -9.16 13.14 -12.82
N THR A 51 -10.39 12.79 -13.18
CA THR A 51 -10.84 11.39 -13.27
C THR A 51 -9.91 10.52 -14.12
N PHE A 52 -9.47 11.01 -15.28
CA PHE A 52 -8.53 10.29 -16.15
C PHE A 52 -7.19 10.00 -15.47
N THR A 53 -6.58 11.00 -14.80
CA THR A 53 -5.29 10.83 -14.12
C THR A 53 -5.43 9.87 -12.93
N GLU A 54 -6.56 9.92 -12.22
CA GLU A 54 -6.88 9.02 -11.11
C GLU A 54 -7.03 7.57 -11.59
N GLU A 55 -7.78 7.33 -12.66
CA GLU A 55 -7.97 5.98 -13.24
C GLU A 55 -6.66 5.39 -13.76
N VAL A 56 -5.81 6.20 -14.40
CA VAL A 56 -4.49 5.75 -14.86
C VAL A 56 -3.59 5.39 -13.66
N LEU A 57 -3.61 6.22 -12.63
CA LEU A 57 -2.83 5.97 -11.42
C LEU A 57 -3.31 4.70 -10.69
N ASP A 58 -4.62 4.52 -10.56
CA ASP A 58 -5.22 3.31 -9.97
C ASP A 58 -4.83 2.06 -10.76
N SER A 59 -4.94 2.09 -12.09
CA SER A 59 -4.49 1.00 -12.96
C SER A 59 -3.01 0.67 -12.76
N LEU A 60 -2.15 1.70 -12.67
CA LEU A 60 -0.72 1.52 -12.36
C LEU A 60 -0.51 0.84 -11.00
N TYR A 61 -1.24 1.27 -9.97
CA TYR A 61 -1.15 0.65 -8.65
C TYR A 61 -1.64 -0.80 -8.65
N ASN A 62 -2.62 -1.15 -9.47
CA ASN A 62 -3.15 -2.51 -9.52
C ASN A 62 -2.39 -3.46 -10.44
N THR A 63 -1.54 -2.96 -11.36
CA THR A 63 -0.91 -3.80 -12.40
C THR A 63 0.62 -3.77 -12.47
N ALA A 64 1.27 -2.69 -12.07
CA ALA A 64 2.72 -2.58 -12.23
C ALA A 64 3.48 -3.47 -11.23
N PRO A 65 4.58 -4.11 -11.64
CA PRO A 65 5.48 -4.81 -10.73
C PRO A 65 5.98 -3.90 -9.59
N ILE A 66 6.24 -4.50 -8.44
CA ILE A 66 6.64 -3.80 -7.22
C ILE A 66 8.08 -4.14 -6.84
N SER A 67 8.81 -3.16 -6.32
CA SER A 67 10.05 -3.45 -5.58
C SER A 67 9.70 -3.73 -4.13
N MET A 68 10.12 -4.89 -3.64
CA MET A 68 9.88 -5.35 -2.29
C MET A 68 11.05 -4.97 -1.38
N HIS A 69 10.75 -4.49 -0.18
CA HIS A 69 11.77 -4.32 0.86
C HIS A 69 11.60 -5.38 1.95
N CYS A 70 12.29 -6.50 1.76
CA CYS A 70 12.38 -7.56 2.76
C CYS A 70 13.67 -7.36 3.57
N ASN A 71 13.57 -6.58 4.66
CA ASN A 71 14.72 -6.22 5.49
C ASN A 71 14.83 -7.08 6.75
N GLN A 72 16.06 -7.40 7.11
CA GLN A 72 16.46 -7.96 8.39
C GLN A 72 16.52 -6.85 9.45
N SER A 73 16.46 -7.24 10.73
CA SER A 73 16.69 -6.33 11.87
C SER A 73 18.08 -5.66 11.84
N SER A 74 19.03 -6.22 11.10
CA SER A 74 20.36 -5.66 10.82
C SER A 74 20.36 -4.56 9.75
N ALA A 75 19.18 -4.14 9.27
CA ALA A 75 18.98 -3.21 8.16
C ALA A 75 19.60 -3.67 6.83
N ARG A 76 19.72 -4.99 6.63
CA ARG A 76 20.15 -5.60 5.36
C ARG A 76 18.97 -6.29 4.70
N LEU A 77 18.92 -6.27 3.37
CA LEU A 77 17.98 -7.09 2.62
C LEU A 77 18.27 -8.58 2.85
N PHE A 78 17.22 -9.38 2.90
CA PHE A 78 17.39 -10.82 2.75
C PHE A 78 17.97 -11.14 1.35
N PRO A 79 18.77 -12.21 1.18
CA PRO A 79 19.26 -12.59 -0.14
C PRO A 79 18.11 -12.92 -1.10
N GLY A 80 18.16 -12.39 -2.32
CA GLY A 80 17.15 -12.62 -3.36
C GLY A 80 17.00 -11.42 -4.29
N GLU A 81 16.31 -11.64 -5.41
CA GLU A 81 15.85 -10.55 -6.28
C GLU A 81 14.54 -10.01 -5.72
N TRP A 82 14.54 -8.74 -5.33
CA TRP A 82 13.38 -8.08 -4.74
C TRP A 82 12.80 -6.99 -5.61
N ASP A 83 13.43 -6.68 -6.74
CA ASP A 83 12.85 -5.81 -7.74
C ASP A 83 11.87 -6.57 -8.64
N GLU A 84 10.95 -5.84 -9.25
CA GLU A 84 9.98 -6.36 -10.24
C GLU A 84 9.12 -7.54 -9.76
N GLN A 85 8.84 -7.62 -8.47
CA GLN A 85 7.98 -8.66 -7.92
C GLN A 85 6.53 -8.47 -8.40
N PRO A 86 5.75 -9.55 -8.58
CA PRO A 86 4.36 -9.47 -9.01
C PRO A 86 3.49 -8.82 -7.93
N VAL A 87 2.40 -8.17 -8.35
CA VAL A 87 1.40 -7.62 -7.44
C VAL A 87 0.69 -8.76 -6.71
N PRO A 88 0.60 -8.75 -5.36
CA PRO A 88 -0.12 -9.77 -4.62
C PRO A 88 -1.61 -9.82 -4.99
N VAL A 89 -2.14 -11.02 -5.21
CA VAL A 89 -3.56 -11.23 -5.52
C VAL A 89 -4.31 -11.63 -4.25
N VAL A 90 -5.44 -10.96 -4.01
CA VAL A 90 -6.34 -11.31 -2.90
C VAL A 90 -7.10 -12.58 -3.27
N THR A 91 -6.81 -13.68 -2.58
CA THR A 91 -7.46 -14.99 -2.82
C THR A 91 -8.77 -15.16 -2.06
N SER A 92 -8.99 -14.37 -1.02
CA SER A 92 -10.19 -14.46 -0.17
C SER A 92 -10.39 -13.16 0.60
N ILE A 93 -11.65 -12.74 0.74
CA ILE A 93 -12.04 -11.62 1.59
C ILE A 93 -12.49 -12.18 2.93
N LEU A 94 -11.88 -11.71 4.02
CA LEU A 94 -12.29 -12.10 5.36
C LEU A 94 -13.54 -11.30 5.76
N GLU A 95 -14.57 -11.99 6.27
CA GLU A 95 -15.77 -11.33 6.79
C GLU A 95 -15.42 -10.43 7.99
N LYS A 96 -16.08 -9.27 8.08
CA LYS A 96 -15.89 -8.35 9.20
C LYS A 96 -16.29 -9.07 10.51
N PRO A 97 -15.37 -9.22 11.48
CA PRO A 97 -15.72 -9.81 12.76
C PRO A 97 -16.67 -8.86 13.51
N ARG A 98 -17.68 -9.44 14.19
CA ARG A 98 -18.52 -8.67 15.12
C ARG A 98 -17.72 -8.37 16.38
N TYR A 99 -17.44 -7.10 16.64
CA TYR A 99 -16.76 -6.69 17.87
C TYR A 99 -17.76 -6.54 19.02
N PRO A 100 -17.37 -6.87 20.27
CA PRO A 100 -18.25 -6.78 21.44
C PRO A 100 -18.85 -5.38 21.68
N CYS A 101 -18.19 -4.33 21.20
CA CYS A 101 -18.62 -2.94 21.32
C CYS A 101 -19.66 -2.50 20.26
N GLU A 102 -20.02 -3.35 19.27
CA GLU A 102 -20.94 -2.99 18.18
C GLU A 102 -22.44 -3.20 18.53
N GLY A 103 -22.80 -3.26 19.83
CA GLY A 103 -24.15 -2.88 20.28
C GLY A 103 -25.22 -3.97 20.31
N GLY A 104 -24.96 -5.10 20.97
CA GLY A 104 -26.01 -5.94 21.54
C GLY A 104 -26.32 -5.49 22.97
N ALA A 105 -27.60 -5.30 23.32
CA ALA A 105 -28.03 -4.90 24.67
C ALA A 105 -27.31 -5.71 25.75
N ARG A 106 -26.72 -5.02 26.73
CA ARG A 106 -26.14 -5.63 27.93
C ARG A 106 -27.19 -6.62 28.49
N PRO A 107 -26.86 -7.89 28.75
CA PRO A 107 -27.76 -8.75 29.49
C PRO A 107 -28.11 -8.02 30.77
N THR A 108 -29.40 -7.75 30.98
CA THR A 108 -29.92 -7.15 32.19
C THR A 108 -29.66 -8.15 33.31
N GLY A 109 -28.46 -8.08 33.90
CA GLY A 109 -28.13 -8.81 35.10
C GLY A 109 -29.13 -8.42 36.20
N PRO A 110 -29.60 -9.36 37.04
CA PRO A 110 -30.52 -9.06 38.11
C PRO A 110 -29.98 -7.93 38.99
N PRO A 111 -30.84 -7.06 39.56
CA PRO A 111 -30.43 -6.01 40.46
C PRO A 111 -29.60 -6.60 41.61
N LEU A 112 -28.38 -6.10 41.79
CA LEU A 112 -27.59 -6.38 42.99
C LEU A 112 -28.32 -5.73 44.16
N THR A 113 -29.13 -6.50 44.88
CA THR A 113 -29.63 -6.10 46.19
C THR A 113 -28.44 -5.96 47.14
N PRO A 114 -28.30 -4.83 47.84
CA PRO A 114 -27.23 -4.69 48.84
C PRO A 114 -27.52 -5.64 50.01
N ALA A 115 -26.53 -6.46 50.34
CA ALA A 115 -26.55 -7.26 51.56
C ALA A 115 -26.36 -6.31 52.77
N VAL A 116 -27.19 -6.56 53.80
CA VAL A 116 -27.25 -5.85 55.10
C VAL A 116 -25.97 -6.10 55.92
#